data_AF-A0A1U1BFM4-F1
#
_entry.id   AF-A0A1U1BFM4-F1
#
_cell.length_a   1.000
_cell.length_b   1.000
_cell.length_c   1.000
_cell.angle_alpha   90.00
_cell.angle_beta   90.00
_cell.angle_gamma   90.00
#
_symmetry.space_group_name_H-M   'P 1'
#
loop_
_entity.id
_entity.type
_entity.pdbx_description
1 polymer ?
#
loop_
_entity_poly.entity_id
_entity_poly.type
_entity_poly.pdbx_seq_one_letter_code
_entity_poly.pdbx_strand_id
1 'polypeptide(L)'
;MRWFSSAQPEYILREVAEADGRSEAEIAALLAHEGLLEPAHTDGDGTLWWKTTVSGGALSQASFRRPITRPTAERHVREVVERARAFNKDPGHLAEVVELVVFGSYLDPTVDALGDVDLAVSLRTRRSEGTSNDEFIQTVLDYAAASGRTFGSFAACLFWPQKEAILALKNRSPVISITTEDVRSLTDRWQVIYQLDGVNGCRGIDAGS
;
A
#
# COMPACT_ATOMS: atom_id res chain seq x y z
N MET A 1 4.90 1.73 16.52
CA MET A 1 4.81 2.46 15.24
C MET A 1 3.38 2.98 15.14
N ARG A 2 3.15 4.28 15.38
CA ARG A 2 1.81 4.88 15.24
C ARG A 2 1.54 5.03 13.74
N TRP A 3 0.34 4.64 13.31
CA TRP A 3 -0.15 4.95 11.98
C TRP A 3 -0.81 6.31 12.03
N PHE A 4 -0.21 7.31 11.37
CA PHE A 4 -0.86 8.59 11.17
C PHE A 4 -1.80 8.47 9.97
N SER A 5 -3.08 8.62 10.24
CA SER A 5 -4.18 8.53 9.28
C SER A 5 -5.01 9.82 9.40
N SER A 6 -4.47 10.92 8.90
CA SER A 6 -5.21 12.17 8.71
C SER A 6 -4.95 12.70 7.30
N ALA A 7 -6.02 12.95 6.54
CA ALA A 7 -5.97 13.65 5.26
C ALA A 7 -5.85 15.19 5.45
N GLN A 8 -5.10 15.58 6.48
CA GLN A 8 -5.03 16.94 7.03
C GLN A 8 -3.55 17.24 7.36
N PRO A 9 -2.81 17.89 6.43
CA PRO A 9 -1.39 18.21 6.58
C PRO A 9 -1.04 19.03 7.83
N GLU A 10 -1.97 19.85 8.31
CA GLU A 10 -1.83 20.72 9.47
C GLU A 10 -1.43 19.97 10.75
N TYR A 11 -1.96 18.76 10.98
CA TYR A 11 -1.63 17.97 12.17
C TYR A 11 -0.18 17.48 12.20
N ILE A 12 0.43 17.23 11.04
CA ILE A 12 1.82 16.75 10.95
C ILE A 12 2.78 17.94 11.16
N LEU A 13 2.50 19.10 10.55
CA LEU A 13 3.29 20.31 10.77
C LEU A 13 3.33 20.68 12.25
N ARG A 14 2.19 20.58 12.94
CA ARG A 14 2.09 20.86 14.37
C ARG A 14 2.93 19.93 15.25
N GLU A 15 2.83 18.60 15.08
CA GLU A 15 3.62 17.66 15.89
C GLU A 15 5.14 17.83 15.65
N VAL A 16 5.56 18.16 14.41
CA VAL A 16 6.99 18.42 14.11
C VAL A 16 7.44 19.77 14.66
N ALA A 17 6.58 20.80 14.61
CA ALA A 17 6.83 22.13 15.18
C ALA A 17 7.01 22.06 16.71
N GLU A 18 6.11 21.37 17.40
CA GLU A 18 6.20 21.12 18.85
C GLU A 18 7.47 20.33 19.23
N ALA A 19 7.96 19.43 18.35
CA ALA A 19 9.17 18.63 18.59
C ALA A 19 10.50 19.34 18.27
N ASP A 20 10.55 20.20 17.24
CA ASP A 20 11.75 20.98 16.85
C ASP A 20 11.85 22.33 17.60
N GLY A 21 10.80 22.70 18.34
CA GLY A 21 10.73 23.96 19.10
C GLY A 21 10.51 25.19 18.21
N ARG A 22 9.89 25.01 17.04
CA ARG A 22 9.57 26.06 16.06
C ARG A 22 8.06 26.20 15.91
N SER A 23 7.60 27.25 15.23
CA SER A 23 6.20 27.37 14.83
C SER A 23 5.90 26.58 13.54
N GLU A 24 4.64 26.21 13.35
CA GLU A 24 4.15 25.58 12.11
C GLU A 24 4.47 26.42 10.86
N ALA A 25 4.38 27.75 10.98
CA ALA A 25 4.70 28.68 9.90
C ALA A 25 6.19 28.68 9.53
N GLU A 26 7.09 28.58 10.51
CA GLU A 26 8.54 28.46 10.27
C GLU A 26 8.88 27.13 9.60
N ILE A 27 8.28 26.02 10.04
CA ILE A 27 8.50 24.72 9.40
C ILE A 27 7.93 24.69 7.98
N ALA A 28 6.74 25.22 7.75
CA ALA A 28 6.17 25.32 6.41
C ALA A 28 7.02 26.20 5.48
N ALA A 29 7.54 27.34 5.98
CA ALA A 29 8.45 28.20 5.23
C ALA A 29 9.79 27.53 4.91
N LEU A 30 10.35 26.72 5.82
CA LEU A 30 11.56 25.94 5.58
C LEU A 30 11.32 24.83 4.55
N LEU A 31 10.23 24.08 4.65
CA LEU A 31 9.86 23.08 3.66
C LEU A 31 9.58 23.70 2.29
N ALA A 32 9.04 24.92 2.23
CA ALA A 32 8.87 25.67 0.99
C ALA A 32 10.20 26.20 0.43
N HIS A 33 11.14 26.63 1.27
CA HIS A 33 12.51 26.99 0.88
C HIS A 33 13.25 25.82 0.23
N GLU A 34 13.13 24.62 0.81
CA GLU A 34 13.67 23.37 0.24
C GLU A 34 12.82 22.82 -0.94
N GLY A 35 11.79 23.53 -1.39
CA GLY A 35 10.96 23.14 -2.54
C GLY A 35 10.08 21.90 -2.32
N LEU A 36 9.77 21.57 -1.06
CA LEU A 36 8.95 20.41 -0.65
C LEU A 36 7.47 20.79 -0.48
N LEU A 37 7.19 22.07 -0.18
CA LEU A 37 5.84 22.65 -0.15
C LEU A 37 5.74 23.83 -1.12
N GLU A 38 4.54 24.06 -1.66
CA GLU A 38 4.16 25.24 -2.43
C GLU A 38 2.89 25.88 -1.85
N PRO A 39 2.72 27.21 -1.90
CA PRO A 39 1.46 27.87 -1.57
C PRO A 39 0.31 27.35 -2.45
N ALA A 40 -0.80 26.96 -1.84
CA ALA A 40 -1.98 26.45 -2.54
C ALA A 40 -3.06 27.53 -2.72
N HIS A 41 -3.55 28.08 -1.60
CA HIS A 41 -4.52 29.16 -1.55
C HIS A 41 -4.50 29.84 -0.18
N THR A 42 -5.12 31.01 -0.06
CA THR A 42 -5.35 31.68 1.23
C THR A 42 -6.84 31.71 1.50
N ASP A 43 -7.25 31.31 2.70
CA ASP A 43 -8.64 31.37 3.13
C ASP A 43 -9.11 32.80 3.45
N GLY A 44 -10.42 32.98 3.58
CA GLY A 44 -11.04 34.28 3.86
C GLY A 44 -10.66 34.92 5.21
N ASP A 45 -10.02 34.16 6.11
CA ASP A 45 -9.47 34.64 7.38
C ASP A 45 -7.97 34.99 7.32
N GLY A 46 -7.32 34.78 6.16
CA GLY A 46 -5.90 35.01 5.94
C GLY A 46 -5.01 33.78 6.13
N THR A 47 -5.56 32.61 6.47
CA THR A 47 -4.79 31.36 6.65
C THR A 47 -4.22 30.89 5.32
N LEU A 48 -2.89 30.71 5.24
CA LEU A 48 -2.21 30.20 4.04
C LEU A 48 -2.13 28.68 4.05
N TRP A 49 -2.80 28.05 3.08
CA TRP A 49 -2.73 26.62 2.84
C TRP A 49 -1.55 26.24 1.95
N TRP A 50 -0.95 25.10 2.25
CA TRP A 50 0.19 24.54 1.53
C TRP A 50 -0.20 23.24 0.81
N LYS A 51 0.48 22.98 -0.29
CA LYS A 51 0.40 21.74 -1.06
C LYS A 51 1.79 21.11 -1.15
N THR A 52 1.88 19.79 -1.10
CA THR A 52 3.12 19.05 -1.34
C THR A 52 3.50 19.11 -2.81
N THR A 53 4.76 19.45 -3.08
CA THR A 53 5.36 19.35 -4.41
C THR A 53 5.65 17.87 -4.74
N VAL A 54 6.12 17.58 -5.96
CA VAL A 54 6.54 16.21 -6.33
C VAL A 54 7.69 15.71 -5.45
N SER A 55 8.66 16.57 -5.13
CA SER A 55 9.77 16.27 -4.21
C SER A 55 9.29 16.13 -2.76
N GLY A 56 8.35 16.97 -2.30
CA GLY A 56 7.71 16.82 -0.99
C GLY A 56 6.93 15.51 -0.86
N GLY A 57 6.19 15.14 -1.91
CA GLY A 57 5.54 13.84 -2.04
C GLY A 57 6.54 12.69 -1.95
N ALA A 58 7.62 12.74 -2.73
CA ALA A 58 8.68 11.73 -2.68
C ALA A 58 9.32 11.61 -1.29
N LEU A 59 9.61 12.74 -0.62
CA LEU A 59 10.14 12.75 0.75
C LEU A 59 9.14 12.18 1.77
N SER A 60 7.83 12.44 1.61
CA SER A 60 6.79 11.88 2.49
C SER A 60 6.71 10.34 2.42
N GLN A 61 7.08 9.76 1.28
CA GLN A 61 7.15 8.31 1.08
C GLN A 61 8.55 7.73 1.36
N ALA A 62 9.56 8.57 1.62
CA ALA A 62 10.92 8.12 1.81
C ALA A 62 11.08 7.37 3.15
N SER A 63 11.60 6.15 3.08
CA SER A 63 11.91 5.34 4.26
C SER A 63 13.22 5.79 4.89
N PHE A 64 13.16 6.51 6.02
CA PHE A 64 14.34 6.85 6.86
C PHE A 64 14.97 5.63 7.60
N ARG A 65 14.68 4.40 7.15
CA ARG A 65 15.28 3.18 7.69
C ARG A 65 16.72 3.03 7.22
N ARG A 66 17.52 2.28 7.97
CA ARG A 66 18.81 1.80 7.47
C ARG A 66 18.57 0.96 6.21
N PRO A 67 19.27 1.22 5.10
CA PRO A 67 19.14 0.41 3.90
C PRO A 67 19.46 -1.07 4.15
N ILE A 68 18.80 -1.94 3.39
CA ILE A 68 19.06 -3.38 3.35
C ILE A 68 20.01 -3.73 2.21
N THR A 69 20.71 -4.85 2.36
CA THR A 69 21.55 -5.41 1.31
C THR A 69 20.69 -6.14 0.26
N ARG A 70 21.16 -6.19 -0.99
CA ARG A 70 20.49 -6.94 -2.06
C ARG A 70 20.15 -8.41 -1.71
N PRO A 71 21.03 -9.22 -1.09
CA PRO A 71 20.67 -10.58 -0.64
C PRO A 71 19.54 -10.61 0.41
N THR A 72 19.39 -9.55 1.22
CA THR A 72 18.27 -9.42 2.17
C THR A 72 16.96 -9.15 1.43
N ALA A 73 16.98 -8.29 0.42
CA ALA A 73 15.83 -8.00 -0.43
C ALA A 73 15.38 -9.25 -1.22
N GLU A 74 16.31 -9.95 -1.88
CA GLU A 74 16.07 -11.21 -2.60
C GLU A 74 15.44 -12.29 -1.70
N ARG A 75 15.87 -12.38 -0.43
CA ARG A 75 15.26 -13.28 0.55
C ARG A 75 13.79 -12.92 0.80
N HIS A 76 13.49 -11.64 1.01
CA HIS A 76 12.12 -11.18 1.24
C HIS A 76 11.21 -11.33 0.00
N VAL A 77 11.75 -11.17 -1.21
CA VAL A 77 11.06 -11.50 -2.47
C VAL A 77 10.69 -12.99 -2.53
N ARG A 78 11.64 -13.89 -2.23
CA ARG A 78 11.35 -15.33 -2.18
C ARG A 78 10.29 -15.67 -1.11
N GLU A 79 10.44 -15.10 0.09
CA GLU A 79 9.50 -15.29 1.20
C GLU A 79 8.09 -14.78 0.88
N VAL A 80 7.90 -13.72 0.08
CA VAL A 80 6.55 -13.25 -0.28
C VAL A 80 5.88 -14.17 -1.30
N VAL A 81 6.63 -14.72 -2.25
CA VAL A 81 6.14 -15.72 -3.22
C VAL A 81 5.68 -16.99 -2.50
N GLU A 82 6.46 -17.49 -1.54
CA GLU A 82 6.05 -18.67 -0.75
C GLU A 82 4.83 -18.40 0.12
N ARG A 83 4.67 -17.18 0.64
CA ARG A 83 3.45 -16.78 1.37
C ARG A 83 2.23 -16.65 0.46
N ALA A 84 2.38 -16.18 -0.77
CA ALA A 84 1.29 -16.20 -1.76
C ALA A 84 0.83 -17.63 -2.09
N ARG A 85 1.79 -18.54 -2.34
CA ARG A 85 1.53 -19.98 -2.55
C ARG A 85 0.81 -20.60 -1.35
N ALA A 86 1.28 -20.32 -0.13
CA ALA A 86 0.69 -20.85 1.10
C ALA A 86 -0.73 -20.32 1.36
N PHE A 87 -0.96 -19.02 1.14
CA PHE A 87 -2.27 -18.39 1.29
C PHE A 87 -3.29 -18.97 0.31
N ASN A 88 -2.93 -19.07 -0.97
CA ASN A 88 -3.81 -19.60 -2.02
C ASN A 88 -4.11 -21.10 -1.88
N LYS A 89 -3.27 -21.86 -1.18
CA LYS A 89 -3.45 -23.30 -0.93
C LYS A 89 -4.60 -23.60 0.03
N ASP A 90 -4.94 -22.66 0.92
CA ASP A 90 -6.07 -22.81 1.82
C ASP A 90 -7.37 -22.37 1.11
N PRO A 91 -8.33 -23.29 0.87
CA PRO A 91 -9.59 -22.97 0.22
C PRO A 91 -10.55 -22.16 1.12
N GLY A 92 -10.26 -22.03 2.42
CA GLY A 92 -11.05 -21.24 3.36
C GLY A 92 -10.93 -19.73 3.15
N HIS A 93 -9.83 -19.24 2.55
CA HIS A 93 -9.68 -17.82 2.25
C HIS A 93 -10.64 -17.38 1.13
N LEU A 94 -11.45 -16.35 1.39
CA LEU A 94 -12.38 -15.74 0.43
C LEU A 94 -11.69 -14.79 -0.58
N ALA A 95 -10.36 -14.72 -0.58
CA ALA A 95 -9.56 -14.01 -1.56
C ALA A 95 -8.43 -14.92 -2.08
N GLU A 96 -7.91 -14.62 -3.27
CA GLU A 96 -6.71 -15.25 -3.82
C GLU A 96 -5.75 -14.20 -4.37
N VAL A 97 -4.46 -14.46 -4.19
CA VAL A 97 -3.37 -13.74 -4.82
C VAL A 97 -3.29 -14.19 -6.28
N VAL A 98 -3.61 -13.32 -7.22
CA VAL A 98 -3.56 -13.62 -8.66
C VAL A 98 -2.16 -13.39 -9.21
N GLU A 99 -1.52 -12.30 -8.79
CA GLU A 99 -0.21 -11.88 -9.29
C GLU A 99 0.55 -11.11 -8.21
N LEU A 100 1.87 -11.27 -8.19
CA LEU A 100 2.79 -10.34 -7.54
C LEU A 100 3.77 -9.80 -8.57
N VAL A 101 3.88 -8.47 -8.62
CA VAL A 101 4.82 -7.74 -9.48
C VAL A 101 5.78 -6.97 -8.56
N VAL A 102 7.08 -7.19 -8.68
CA VAL A 102 8.09 -6.35 -8.03
C VAL A 102 8.43 -5.17 -8.94
N PHE A 103 8.66 -4.00 -8.37
CA PHE A 103 9.00 -2.79 -9.13
C PHE A 103 10.00 -1.91 -8.36
N GLY A 104 10.29 -0.72 -8.90
CA GLY A 104 11.05 0.31 -8.18
C GLY A 104 12.55 0.02 -8.04
N SER A 105 13.14 0.43 -6.91
CA SER A 105 14.60 0.45 -6.71
C SER A 105 15.25 -0.93 -6.68
N TYR A 106 14.53 -1.97 -6.24
CA TYR A 106 15.01 -3.35 -6.18
C TYR A 106 15.52 -3.88 -7.53
N LEU A 107 14.83 -3.52 -8.61
CA LEU A 107 15.16 -3.93 -9.98
C LEU A 107 16.28 -3.10 -10.62
N ASP A 108 16.78 -2.05 -9.97
CA ASP A 108 17.94 -1.31 -10.45
C ASP A 108 19.22 -2.04 -10.04
N PRO A 109 20.03 -2.58 -10.98
CA PRO A 109 21.26 -3.29 -10.63
C PRO A 109 22.36 -2.37 -10.08
N THR A 110 22.22 -1.05 -10.21
CA THR A 110 23.21 -0.06 -9.74
C THR A 110 23.03 0.33 -8.27
N VAL A 111 21.93 -0.08 -7.63
CA VAL A 111 21.58 0.28 -6.25
C VAL A 111 21.93 -0.87 -5.30
N ASP A 112 23.06 -0.78 -4.60
CA ASP A 112 23.48 -1.81 -3.62
C ASP A 112 22.76 -1.70 -2.26
N ALA A 113 22.34 -0.48 -1.90
CA ALA A 113 21.69 -0.14 -0.65
C ALA A 113 20.21 0.19 -0.91
N LEU A 114 19.32 -0.77 -0.66
CA LEU A 114 17.88 -0.66 -0.93
C LEU A 114 17.13 -0.14 0.30
N GLY A 115 16.12 0.70 0.14
CA GLY A 115 15.25 1.11 1.26
C GLY A 115 14.35 -0.03 1.73
N ASP A 116 13.67 -0.64 0.76
CA ASP A 116 12.66 -1.68 0.88
C ASP A 116 12.48 -2.42 -0.47
N VAL A 117 11.44 -3.23 -0.57
CA VAL A 117 11.01 -3.95 -1.77
C VAL A 117 9.56 -3.57 -2.06
N ASP A 118 9.34 -2.91 -3.19
CA ASP A 118 8.04 -2.50 -3.67
C ASP A 118 7.34 -3.61 -4.47
N LEU A 119 6.11 -3.94 -4.06
CA LEU A 119 5.28 -4.97 -4.69
C LEU A 119 3.91 -4.41 -5.05
N ALA A 120 3.45 -4.69 -6.27
CA ALA A 120 2.04 -4.62 -6.61
C ALA A 120 1.44 -6.03 -6.46
N VAL A 121 0.23 -6.11 -5.89
CA VAL A 121 -0.53 -7.35 -5.79
C VAL A 121 -1.88 -7.22 -6.48
N SER A 122 -2.13 -8.12 -7.44
CA SER A 122 -3.48 -8.33 -7.96
C SER A 122 -4.18 -9.41 -7.13
N LEU A 123 -5.37 -9.09 -6.63
CA LEU A 123 -6.21 -9.99 -5.85
C LEU A 123 -7.51 -10.27 -6.60
N ARG A 124 -8.07 -11.47 -6.43
CA ARG A 124 -9.46 -11.76 -6.81
C ARG A 124 -10.24 -12.27 -5.61
N THR A 125 -11.55 -12.08 -5.65
CA THR A 125 -12.49 -12.69 -4.71
C THR A 125 -12.67 -14.18 -5.05
N ARG A 126 -12.52 -15.06 -4.06
CA ARG A 126 -12.86 -16.49 -4.19
C ARG A 126 -14.36 -16.65 -3.91
N ARG A 127 -15.16 -16.73 -4.97
CA ARG A 127 -16.61 -16.94 -4.92
C ARG A 127 -16.97 -18.24 -5.63
N SER A 128 -17.83 -19.05 -5.01
CA SER A 128 -18.38 -20.25 -5.65
C SER A 128 -19.30 -19.87 -6.81
N GLU A 129 -19.28 -20.67 -7.88
CA GLU A 129 -20.16 -20.48 -9.02
C GLU A 129 -21.64 -20.62 -8.60
N GLY A 130 -22.51 -19.75 -9.12
CA GLY A 130 -23.94 -19.75 -8.82
C GLY A 130 -24.36 -19.09 -7.49
N THR A 131 -23.45 -18.78 -6.56
CA THR A 131 -23.79 -18.03 -5.32
C THR A 131 -24.31 -16.64 -5.66
N SER A 132 -25.44 -16.23 -5.09
CA SER A 132 -26.02 -14.88 -5.25
C SER A 132 -25.20 -13.79 -4.54
N ASN A 133 -25.49 -12.51 -4.81
CA ASN A 133 -24.76 -11.41 -4.17
C ASN A 133 -25.02 -11.36 -2.67
N ASP A 134 -26.26 -11.57 -2.23
CA ASP A 134 -26.64 -11.48 -0.82
C ASP A 134 -26.05 -12.64 0.00
N GLU A 135 -26.08 -13.87 -0.53
CA GLU A 135 -25.41 -15.03 0.06
C GLU A 135 -23.89 -14.81 0.16
N PHE A 136 -23.27 -14.24 -0.87
CA PHE A 136 -21.84 -13.94 -0.84
C PHE A 136 -21.50 -12.85 0.18
N ILE A 137 -22.31 -11.78 0.27
CA ILE A 137 -22.15 -10.73 1.28
C ILE A 137 -22.26 -11.34 2.69
N GLN A 138 -23.27 -12.17 2.96
CA GLN A 138 -23.41 -12.83 4.26
C GLN A 138 -22.20 -13.72 4.57
N THR A 139 -21.72 -14.49 3.59
CA THR A 139 -20.51 -15.32 3.72
C THR A 139 -19.28 -14.49 4.12
N VAL A 140 -19.10 -13.30 3.54
CA VAL A 140 -17.99 -12.39 3.89
C VAL A 140 -18.17 -11.77 5.29
N LEU A 141 -19.41 -11.48 5.71
CA LEU A 141 -19.68 -10.97 7.07
C LEU A 141 -19.41 -12.04 8.13
N ASP A 142 -19.84 -13.28 7.90
CA ASP A 142 -19.59 -14.41 8.79
C ASP A 142 -18.09 -14.71 8.88
N TYR A 143 -17.38 -14.65 7.76
CA TYR A 143 -15.92 -14.77 7.68
C TYR A 143 -15.19 -13.65 8.46
N ALA A 144 -15.62 -12.40 8.28
CA ALA A 144 -15.09 -11.27 9.03
C ALA A 144 -15.33 -11.42 10.54
N ALA A 145 -16.52 -11.86 10.95
CA ALA A 145 -16.83 -12.13 12.36
C ALA A 145 -15.96 -13.27 12.93
N ALA A 146 -15.78 -14.36 12.17
CA ALA A 146 -14.95 -15.50 12.56
C ALA A 146 -13.46 -15.16 12.73
N SER A 147 -12.96 -14.09 12.09
CA SER A 147 -11.58 -13.62 12.23
C SER A 147 -11.20 -13.15 13.65
N GLY A 148 -12.19 -12.93 14.53
CA GLY A 148 -11.99 -12.40 15.88
C GLY A 148 -11.55 -10.93 15.93
N ARG A 149 -11.65 -10.21 14.80
CA ARG A 149 -11.27 -8.79 14.67
C ARG A 149 -12.49 -7.89 14.81
N THR A 150 -12.26 -6.66 15.28
CA THR A 150 -13.27 -5.60 15.26
C THR A 150 -13.08 -4.72 14.01
N PHE A 151 -14.19 -4.28 13.43
CA PHE A 151 -14.22 -3.48 12.21
C PHE A 151 -14.99 -2.18 12.45
N GLY A 152 -14.44 -1.06 11.99
CA GLY A 152 -15.04 0.27 12.17
C GLY A 152 -16.15 0.62 11.16
N SER A 153 -16.37 -0.22 10.14
CA SER A 153 -17.40 0.00 9.11
C SER A 153 -17.76 -1.29 8.38
N PHE A 154 -18.93 -1.30 7.75
CA PHE A 154 -19.38 -2.39 6.87
C PHE A 154 -18.41 -2.63 5.70
N ALA A 155 -17.89 -1.56 5.09
CA ALA A 155 -16.88 -1.67 4.03
C ALA A 155 -15.59 -2.36 4.52
N ALA A 156 -15.17 -2.11 5.77
CA ALA A 156 -14.01 -2.78 6.34
C ALA A 156 -14.24 -4.29 6.55
N CYS A 157 -15.48 -4.73 6.78
CA CYS A 157 -15.85 -6.15 6.77
C CYS A 157 -15.81 -6.72 5.34
N LEU A 158 -16.44 -6.04 4.37
CA LEU A 158 -16.51 -6.51 2.97
C LEU A 158 -15.13 -6.70 2.33
N PHE A 159 -14.18 -5.80 2.62
CA PHE A 159 -12.81 -5.88 2.11
C PHE A 159 -11.85 -6.63 3.05
N TRP A 160 -12.35 -7.31 4.10
CA TRP A 160 -11.50 -8.07 5.00
C TRP A 160 -10.70 -9.17 4.30
N PRO A 161 -11.26 -10.03 3.42
CA PRO A 161 -10.50 -11.10 2.77
C PRO A 161 -9.31 -10.59 1.95
N GLN A 162 -9.48 -9.51 1.19
CA GLN A 162 -8.40 -8.89 0.43
C GLN A 162 -7.37 -8.24 1.36
N LYS A 163 -7.83 -7.60 2.45
CA LYS A 163 -6.93 -7.00 3.44
C LYS A 163 -6.09 -8.05 4.18
N GLU A 164 -6.68 -9.20 4.48
CA GLU A 164 -6.02 -10.35 5.10
C GLU A 164 -4.92 -10.92 4.21
N ALA A 165 -5.19 -11.10 2.91
CA ALA A 165 -4.18 -11.49 1.93
C ALA A 165 -2.97 -10.53 1.95
N ILE A 166 -3.22 -9.21 1.90
CA ILE A 166 -2.16 -8.19 1.99
C ILE A 166 -1.40 -8.28 3.32
N LEU A 167 -2.08 -8.54 4.44
CA LEU A 167 -1.43 -8.67 5.75
C LEU A 167 -0.56 -9.94 5.85
N ALA A 168 -0.99 -11.06 5.26
CA ALA A 168 -0.21 -12.29 5.15
C ALA A 168 1.04 -12.09 4.27
N LEU A 169 0.85 -11.48 3.08
CA LEU A 169 1.93 -11.10 2.16
C LEU A 169 2.88 -10.05 2.75
N LYS A 170 2.44 -9.20 3.67
CA LYS A 170 3.35 -8.30 4.40
C LYS A 170 4.05 -9.01 5.56
N ASN A 171 3.38 -9.93 6.27
CA ASN A 171 3.86 -10.61 7.50
C ASN A 171 4.53 -9.63 8.49
N ARG A 172 3.95 -8.43 8.64
CA ARG A 172 4.49 -7.31 9.44
C ARG A 172 5.92 -6.87 9.05
N SER A 173 6.46 -7.33 7.93
CA SER A 173 7.79 -6.97 7.45
C SER A 173 7.83 -5.47 7.12
N PRO A 174 8.81 -4.73 7.68
CA PRO A 174 9.02 -3.34 7.33
C PRO A 174 9.80 -3.16 6.02
N VAL A 175 10.32 -4.25 5.45
CA VAL A 175 11.04 -4.27 4.16
C VAL A 175 10.07 -4.45 2.99
N ILE A 176 8.82 -4.83 3.25
CA ILE A 176 7.83 -5.12 2.20
C ILE A 176 6.83 -3.97 2.12
N SER A 177 6.91 -3.21 1.03
CA SER A 177 5.89 -2.26 0.57
C SER A 177 4.92 -3.01 -0.36
N ILE A 178 3.61 -2.76 -0.23
CA ILE A 178 2.58 -3.42 -1.04
C ILE A 178 1.54 -2.40 -1.45
N THR A 179 1.30 -2.31 -2.77
CA THR A 179 0.18 -1.58 -3.39
C THR A 179 -0.76 -2.56 -4.12
N THR A 180 -2.00 -2.12 -4.36
CA THR A 180 -2.98 -2.82 -5.22
C THR A 180 -3.16 -2.14 -6.58
N GLU A 181 -2.46 -1.04 -6.83
CA GLU A 181 -2.47 -0.31 -8.10
C GLU A 181 -1.75 -1.08 -9.22
N ASP A 182 -2.17 -0.88 -10.48
CA ASP A 182 -1.43 -1.42 -11.63
C ASP A 182 -0.22 -0.55 -11.97
N VAL A 183 0.91 -0.89 -11.36
CA VAL A 183 2.19 -0.19 -11.49
C VAL A 183 2.76 -0.18 -12.91
N ARG A 184 2.26 -1.03 -13.82
CA ARG A 184 2.64 -1.03 -15.24
C ARG A 184 2.25 0.27 -15.95
N SER A 185 1.24 0.97 -15.44
CA SER A 185 0.85 2.30 -15.92
C SER A 185 1.74 3.43 -15.38
N LEU A 186 2.56 3.15 -14.37
CA LEU A 186 3.34 4.13 -13.60
C LEU A 186 4.85 4.02 -13.84
N THR A 187 5.35 2.86 -14.27
CA THR A 187 6.78 2.64 -14.55
C THR A 187 6.98 1.50 -15.55
N ASP A 188 8.06 1.57 -16.33
CA ASP A 188 8.55 0.44 -17.14
C ASP A 188 9.41 -0.54 -16.33
N ARG A 189 9.81 -0.18 -15.10
CA ARG A 189 10.70 -0.98 -14.26
C ARG A 189 9.91 -1.89 -13.32
N TRP A 190 9.39 -2.98 -13.88
CA TRP A 190 8.64 -4.00 -13.16
C TRP A 190 8.97 -5.42 -13.64
N GLN A 191 8.69 -6.41 -12.79
CA GLN A 191 8.85 -7.83 -13.10
C GLN A 191 7.79 -8.66 -12.34
N VAL A 192 7.08 -9.55 -13.05
CA VAL A 192 6.21 -10.55 -12.40
C VAL A 192 7.08 -11.57 -11.67
N ILE A 193 6.83 -11.76 -10.37
CA ILE A 193 7.53 -12.73 -9.51
C ILE A 193 6.65 -13.89 -9.03
N TYR A 194 5.33 -13.74 -9.14
CA TYR A 194 4.35 -14.79 -8.89
C TYR A 194 3.13 -14.55 -9.78
N GLN A 195 2.56 -15.63 -10.32
CA GLN A 195 1.30 -15.63 -11.04
C GLN A 195 0.57 -16.92 -10.67
N LEU A 196 -0.76 -16.84 -10.50
CA LEU A 196 -1.61 -17.97 -10.19
C LEU A 196 -1.83 -18.85 -11.44
N ASP A 197 -1.56 -20.15 -11.30
CA ASP A 197 -1.70 -21.11 -12.38
C ASP A 197 -3.11 -21.08 -13.00
N GLY A 198 -3.18 -21.13 -14.33
CA GLY A 198 -4.45 -21.07 -15.08
C GLY A 198 -5.01 -19.65 -15.31
N VAL A 199 -4.44 -18.60 -14.72
CA VAL A 199 -4.84 -17.21 -14.99
C VAL A 199 -3.99 -16.63 -16.12
N ASN A 200 -4.35 -16.93 -17.37
CA ASN A 200 -3.75 -16.33 -18.57
C ASN A 200 -4.23 -14.88 -18.76
N GLY A 201 -3.58 -13.95 -18.04
CA GLY A 201 -3.71 -12.51 -18.23
C GLY A 201 -5.09 -11.95 -17.83
N CYS A 202 -5.10 -11.04 -16.86
CA CYS A 202 -6.26 -10.20 -16.60
C CYS A 202 -6.54 -9.34 -17.85
N ARG A 203 -7.46 -9.79 -18.71
CA ARG A 203 -8.14 -8.83 -19.60
C ARG A 203 -8.85 -7.83 -18.70
N GLY A 204 -8.73 -6.55 -19.04
CA GLY A 204 -9.39 -5.48 -18.30
C GLY A 204 -10.87 -5.80 -18.12
N ILE A 205 -11.39 -5.42 -16.96
CA ILE A 205 -12.83 -5.52 -16.70
C ILE A 205 -13.49 -4.50 -17.64
N ASP A 206 -14.09 -4.97 -18.73
CA ASP A 206 -14.80 -4.10 -19.67
C ASP A 206 -15.95 -3.41 -18.93
N ALA A 207 -15.79 -2.11 -18.69
CA ALA A 207 -16.85 -1.27 -18.14
C ALA A 207 -17.89 -1.01 -19.25
N GLY A 208 -18.95 -1.83 -19.31
CA GLY A 208 -20.01 -1.61 -20.28
C GLY A 208 -21.15 -2.63 -20.30
N SER A 209 -22.17 -2.40 -19.47
CA SER A 209 -23.61 -2.49 -19.80
C SER A 209 -24.45 -1.95 -18.65
#